data_AF-A0A7X9EWW1-F1
#
_entry.id   AF-A0A7X9EWW1-F1
#
_cell.length_a   1.000
_cell.length_b   1.000
_cell.length_c   1.000
_cell.angle_alpha   90.00
_cell.angle_beta   90.00
_cell.angle_gamma   90.00
#
_symmetry.space_group_name_H-M   'P 1'
#
loop_
_entity.id
_entity.type
_entity.pdbx_description
1 polymer ?
#
loop_
_entity_poly.entity_id
_entity_poly.type
_entity_poly.pdbx_seq_one_letter_code
_entity_poly.pdbx_strand_id
1 'polypeptide(L)'
;MLKRLNLIAILAISGTILINAQVLAIQSNWQFFKEIPAQKPGFALVQLDSEAMENCQSTFADIRVTDQNGREIASQVVQPGQNLVVQTVSLLNAINYPDHTSITIDMGPNQRPHNRLDLTIDMNMNKTDAYLREVEIMASDDAYTWGKLGSGKIFAYQYQQYNQITYPTSTMRYLQVNIMNQAGESPLRVSSAQLLFLAGNIYVGQALPAAVLTQRTDRTTTTLVVDLGVPNYMVTEVEIRASDRNYDRNITITTSAKAEVKGQEELLASERIIAYDWNNYNLAKDRVNVYHFSRRYLIISILNQDSPALDIKGISVYGAAPYVLAELAAPSILWYGNPQANAPIYDLRQFADLISKTDLPVQNIGPQQSNPAYQPPVVPWTERNKWLLDATIVLVAAGLAALILRKIRQLGDEERT
;
A
#
# COMPACT_ATOMS: atom_id res chain seq x y z
N MET A 1 -5.81 -18.33 59.20
CA MET A 1 -4.96 -18.39 57.99
C MET A 1 -5.44 -17.30 57.03
N LEU A 2 -5.01 -16.05 57.21
CA LEU A 2 -5.37 -14.94 56.31
C LEU A 2 -4.28 -14.79 55.24
N LYS A 3 -4.62 -15.02 53.97
CA LYS A 3 -3.74 -14.74 52.83
C LYS A 3 -3.82 -13.24 52.50
N ARG A 4 -2.70 -12.53 52.63
CA ARG A 4 -2.51 -11.16 52.15
C ARG A 4 -2.40 -11.19 50.62
N LEU A 5 -3.29 -10.48 49.93
CA LEU A 5 -3.16 -10.17 48.51
C LEU A 5 -2.33 -8.88 48.39
N ASN A 6 -1.10 -8.98 47.89
CA ASN A 6 -0.31 -7.81 47.52
C ASN A 6 -0.78 -7.32 46.16
N LEU A 7 -1.50 -6.20 46.15
CA LEU A 7 -1.80 -5.44 44.93
C LEU A 7 -0.58 -4.55 44.65
N ILE A 8 0.23 -4.91 43.66
CA ILE A 8 1.26 -4.00 43.12
C ILE A 8 0.55 -3.10 42.11
N ALA A 9 0.27 -1.86 42.51
CA ALA A 9 -0.14 -0.81 41.59
C ALA A 9 1.09 -0.33 40.82
N ILE A 10 1.16 -0.66 39.52
CA ILE A 10 2.13 -0.04 38.61
C ILE A 10 1.60 1.36 38.30
N LEU A 11 2.16 2.38 38.94
CA LEU A 11 1.95 3.78 38.55
C LEU A 11 2.72 4.02 37.24
N ALA A 12 2.02 4.12 36.12
CA ALA A 12 2.59 4.68 34.90
C ALA A 12 2.78 6.18 35.12
N ILE A 13 4.01 6.59 35.43
CA ILE A 13 4.38 8.01 35.47
C ILE A 13 4.45 8.47 34.01
N SER A 14 3.36 9.00 33.47
CA SER A 14 3.41 9.82 32.26
C SER A 14 4.14 11.12 32.62
N GLY A 15 5.47 11.09 32.55
CA GLY A 15 6.27 12.30 32.63
C GLY A 15 5.97 13.16 31.41
N THR A 16 5.23 14.24 31.58
CA THR A 16 5.12 15.26 30.54
C THR A 16 6.47 15.96 30.41
N ILE A 17 7.19 15.72 29.32
CA ILE A 17 8.35 16.55 29.00
C ILE A 17 7.87 17.99 28.80
N LEU A 18 8.39 18.91 29.62
CA LEU A 18 8.21 20.34 29.42
C LEU A 18 9.03 20.77 28.20
N ILE A 19 8.38 20.84 27.04
CA ILE A 19 9.01 21.41 25.85
C ILE A 19 9.18 22.92 26.06
N ASN A 20 10.40 23.40 25.80
CA ASN A 20 10.74 24.81 25.95
C ASN A 20 9.89 25.68 25.00
N ALA A 21 9.34 26.78 25.50
CA ALA A 21 8.52 27.72 24.72
C ALA A 21 9.25 28.23 23.46
N GLN A 22 10.58 28.32 23.50
CA GLN A 22 11.38 28.67 22.33
C GLN A 22 11.28 27.63 21.21
N VAL A 23 11.29 26.34 21.54
CA VAL A 23 11.16 25.25 20.56
C VAL A 23 9.78 25.28 19.91
N LEU A 24 8.73 25.48 20.72
CA LEU A 24 7.36 25.65 20.25
C LEU A 24 7.24 26.83 19.27
N ALA A 25 7.90 27.95 19.57
CA ALA A 25 7.94 29.13 18.71
C ALA A 25 8.74 28.91 17.42
N ILE A 26 9.85 28.16 17.44
CA ILE A 26 10.62 27.79 16.25
C ILE A 26 9.74 26.95 15.28
N GLN A 27 8.88 26.10 15.84
CA GLN A 27 7.97 25.23 15.08
C GLN A 27 6.55 25.80 14.96
N SER A 28 6.39 27.13 14.93
CA SER A 28 5.08 27.82 14.91
C SER A 28 4.18 27.45 13.74
N ASN A 29 4.70 26.84 12.67
CA ASN A 29 3.90 26.42 11.52
C ASN A 29 3.29 25.01 11.70
N TRP A 30 3.67 24.29 12.76
CA TRP A 30 3.15 22.96 13.08
C TRP A 30 2.13 23.04 14.21
N GLN A 31 0.94 22.51 13.94
CA GLN A 31 -0.18 22.58 14.88
C GLN A 31 -0.04 21.60 16.05
N PHE A 32 0.59 20.45 15.81
CA PHE A 32 0.66 19.36 16.78
C PHE A 32 2.07 18.82 16.92
N PHE A 33 2.33 18.27 18.10
CA PHE A 33 3.54 17.52 18.38
C PHE A 33 3.27 16.35 19.32
N LYS A 34 4.16 15.37 19.28
CA LYS A 34 4.17 14.18 20.15
C LYS A 34 5.61 13.88 20.56
N GLU A 35 5.78 13.45 21.80
CA GLU A 35 7.07 12.98 22.29
C GLU A 35 7.43 11.63 21.67
N ILE A 36 8.71 11.43 21.35
CA ILE A 36 9.31 10.15 21.01
C ILE A 36 10.23 9.76 22.18
N PRO A 37 9.84 8.81 23.05
CA PRO A 37 10.50 8.50 24.31
C PRO A 37 11.78 7.64 24.13
N ALA A 38 12.52 7.86 23.04
CA ALA A 38 13.69 7.08 22.70
C ALA A 38 14.72 7.10 23.85
N GLN A 39 15.10 5.91 24.34
CA GLN A 39 16.00 5.78 25.48
C GLN A 39 17.47 5.96 25.12
N LYS A 40 17.81 5.78 23.83
CA LYS A 40 19.18 5.88 23.31
C LYS A 40 19.16 6.56 21.95
N PRO A 41 20.17 7.40 21.64
CA PRO A 41 20.34 7.94 20.30
C PRO A 41 20.62 6.84 19.27
N GLY A 42 20.22 7.07 18.03
CA GLY A 42 20.53 6.20 16.88
C GLY A 42 19.33 5.97 15.96
N PHE A 43 19.54 5.20 14.90
CA PHE A 43 18.48 4.87 13.94
C PHE A 43 17.36 4.08 14.60
N ALA A 44 16.13 4.52 14.36
CA ALA A 44 14.92 3.89 14.84
C ALA A 44 13.77 4.12 13.84
N LEU A 45 12.73 3.30 13.97
CA LEU A 45 11.46 3.49 13.29
C LEU A 45 10.45 4.09 14.26
N VAL A 46 9.86 5.22 13.92
CA VAL A 46 8.77 5.82 14.69
C VAL A 46 7.45 5.43 14.04
N GLN A 47 6.61 4.66 14.74
CA GLN A 47 5.30 4.29 14.21
C GLN A 47 4.32 5.45 14.41
N LEU A 48 3.68 5.89 13.33
CA LEU A 48 2.61 6.89 13.41
C LEU A 48 1.35 6.25 14.01
N ASP A 49 0.63 7.01 14.83
CA ASP A 49 -0.67 6.60 15.35
C ASP A 49 -1.81 7.29 14.62
N SER A 50 -3.05 6.98 15.00
CA SER A 50 -4.24 7.53 14.36
C SER A 50 -4.34 9.05 14.45
N GLU A 51 -3.93 9.65 15.57
CA GLU A 51 -3.98 11.11 15.74
C GLU A 51 -2.99 11.80 14.80
N ALA A 52 -1.77 11.27 14.69
CA ALA A 52 -0.78 11.78 13.75
C ALA A 52 -1.23 11.59 12.29
N MET A 53 -1.74 10.39 11.95
CA MET A 53 -2.24 10.09 10.61
C MET A 53 -3.43 10.96 10.20
N GLU A 54 -4.36 11.26 11.10
CA GLU A 54 -5.55 12.08 10.81
C GLU A 54 -5.20 13.55 10.55
N ASN A 55 -4.13 14.05 11.17
CA ASN A 55 -3.76 15.46 11.11
C ASN A 55 -2.58 15.76 10.19
N CYS A 56 -1.89 14.75 9.65
CA CYS A 56 -0.81 14.97 8.67
C CYS A 56 -1.30 14.98 7.22
N GLN A 57 -0.49 15.54 6.32
CA GLN A 57 -0.75 15.50 4.88
C GLN A 57 -0.68 14.07 4.36
N SER A 58 -1.43 13.75 3.29
CA SER A 58 -1.37 12.41 2.65
C SER A 58 -0.01 12.09 2.00
N THR A 59 0.81 13.11 1.75
CA THR A 59 2.19 12.98 1.27
C THR A 59 3.19 12.84 2.42
N PHE A 60 2.74 13.00 3.67
CA PHE A 60 3.56 13.11 4.88
C PHE A 60 4.61 14.23 4.84
N ALA A 61 4.44 15.19 3.93
CA ALA A 61 5.37 16.30 3.72
C ALA A 61 5.53 17.20 4.95
N ASP A 62 4.56 17.17 5.86
CA ASP A 62 4.52 17.95 7.09
C ASP A 62 5.05 17.22 8.32
N ILE A 63 5.54 15.98 8.18
CA ILE A 63 6.20 15.28 9.28
C ILE A 63 7.61 15.85 9.49
N ARG A 64 7.92 16.25 10.72
CA ARG A 64 9.28 16.63 11.15
C ARG A 64 9.66 15.96 12.45
N VAL A 65 10.94 15.68 12.62
CA VAL A 65 11.50 15.20 13.87
C VAL A 65 12.53 16.21 14.36
N THR A 66 12.50 16.56 15.65
CA THR A 66 13.52 17.41 16.27
C THR A 66 14.10 16.75 17.52
N ASP A 67 15.26 17.23 17.96
CA ASP A 67 15.73 17.01 19.33
C ASP A 67 14.98 17.93 20.32
N GLN A 68 15.31 17.83 21.61
CA GLN A 68 14.74 18.66 22.68
C GLN A 68 15.05 20.16 22.56
N ASN A 69 16.06 20.54 21.78
CA ASN A 69 16.46 21.93 21.55
C ASN A 69 15.79 22.51 20.29
N GLY A 70 14.93 21.73 19.62
CA GLY A 70 14.26 22.14 18.38
C GLY A 70 15.14 22.02 17.14
N ARG A 71 16.32 21.39 17.23
CA ARG A 71 17.17 21.10 16.08
C ARG A 71 16.55 19.97 15.28
N GLU A 72 16.40 20.19 13.98
CA GLU A 72 15.82 19.21 13.07
C GLU A 72 16.72 17.99 12.90
N ILE A 73 16.10 16.81 12.95
CA ILE A 73 16.70 15.50 12.75
C ILE A 73 16.24 14.99 11.39
N ALA A 74 17.19 14.51 10.58
CA ALA A 74 16.87 13.92 9.29
C ALA A 74 15.93 12.72 9.48
N SER A 75 14.78 12.79 8.81
CA SER A 75 13.73 11.79 8.93
C SER A 75 13.06 11.53 7.58
N GLN A 76 12.62 10.30 7.35
CA GLN A 76 11.93 9.93 6.12
C GLN A 76 10.84 8.91 6.41
N VAL A 77 9.63 9.12 5.90
CA VAL A 77 8.60 8.07 5.90
C VAL A 77 9.10 6.91 5.05
N VAL A 78 9.12 5.72 5.67
CA VAL A 78 9.50 4.49 4.99
C VAL A 78 8.47 4.21 3.91
N GLN A 79 8.91 4.33 2.67
CA GLN A 79 8.10 4.00 1.51
C GLN A 79 7.94 2.48 1.41
N PRO A 80 6.82 1.98 0.85
CA PRO A 80 6.78 0.61 0.36
C PRO A 80 8.02 0.31 -0.49
N GLY A 81 8.90 -0.51 0.04
CA GLY A 81 9.97 -1.07 -0.75
C GLY A 81 9.39 -2.20 -1.60
N GLN A 82 9.18 -1.94 -2.89
CA GLN A 82 9.31 -2.99 -3.90
C GLN A 82 10.74 -2.96 -4.44
N ASN A 83 11.74 -2.90 -3.55
CA ASN A 83 13.13 -3.07 -3.96
C ASN A 83 13.32 -4.52 -4.39
N LEU A 84 12.98 -4.76 -5.65
CA LEU A 84 13.06 -6.01 -6.35
C LEU A 84 14.50 -6.16 -6.82
N VAL A 85 15.29 -6.93 -6.09
CA VAL A 85 16.57 -7.40 -6.62
C VAL A 85 16.27 -8.61 -7.48
N VAL A 86 16.23 -8.42 -8.79
CA VAL A 86 16.12 -9.51 -9.76
C VAL A 86 17.47 -10.19 -9.90
N GLN A 87 17.47 -11.51 -9.75
CA GLN A 87 18.64 -12.35 -9.89
C GLN A 87 18.50 -13.22 -11.15
N THR A 88 19.49 -13.12 -12.04
CA THR A 88 19.62 -14.03 -13.16
C THR A 88 20.04 -15.40 -12.64
N VAL A 89 19.37 -16.45 -13.11
CA VAL A 89 19.61 -17.82 -12.68
C VAL A 89 19.82 -18.75 -13.89
N SER A 90 20.47 -19.88 -13.66
CA SER A 90 20.57 -20.95 -14.66
C SER A 90 19.54 -22.04 -14.36
N LEU A 91 18.81 -22.45 -15.39
CA LEU A 91 17.93 -23.62 -15.30
C LEU A 91 18.73 -24.86 -15.71
N LEU A 92 18.75 -25.84 -14.83
CA LEU A 92 19.41 -27.12 -14.97
C LEU A 92 18.38 -28.24 -14.83
N ASN A 93 18.67 -29.41 -15.41
CA ASN A 93 17.95 -30.66 -15.14
C ASN A 93 16.42 -30.54 -15.21
N ALA A 94 15.88 -29.94 -16.29
CA ALA A 94 14.45 -29.94 -16.56
C ALA A 94 14.00 -31.34 -17.00
N ILE A 95 13.66 -32.19 -16.02
CA ILE A 95 13.33 -33.61 -16.22
C ILE A 95 11.83 -33.79 -15.99
N ASN A 96 11.20 -34.51 -16.91
CA ASN A 96 9.78 -34.86 -16.82
C ASN A 96 9.63 -36.28 -16.26
N TYR A 97 8.98 -36.39 -15.12
CA TYR A 97 8.51 -37.64 -14.53
C TYR A 97 7.00 -37.81 -14.81
N PRO A 98 6.44 -39.02 -14.63
CA PRO A 98 5.01 -39.24 -14.83
C PRO A 98 4.10 -38.36 -13.97
N ASP A 99 4.54 -38.04 -12.75
CA ASP A 99 3.78 -37.32 -11.72
C ASP A 99 4.26 -35.89 -11.47
N HIS A 100 5.39 -35.45 -12.03
CA HIS A 100 5.87 -34.07 -11.93
C HIS A 100 6.94 -33.71 -12.97
N THR A 101 7.15 -32.42 -13.20
CA THR A 101 8.36 -31.88 -13.84
C THR A 101 9.27 -31.33 -12.76
N SER A 102 10.50 -31.82 -12.67
CA SER A 102 11.53 -31.31 -11.76
C SER A 102 12.50 -30.43 -12.52
N ILE A 103 12.83 -29.25 -11.97
CA ILE A 103 13.84 -28.34 -12.51
C ILE A 103 14.76 -27.92 -11.38
N THR A 104 16.06 -27.92 -11.63
CA THR A 104 17.05 -27.36 -10.71
C THR A 104 17.42 -25.96 -11.15
N ILE A 105 17.37 -24.99 -10.24
CA ILE A 105 17.80 -23.62 -10.46
C ILE A 105 19.13 -23.44 -9.74
N ASP A 106 20.17 -23.00 -10.46
CA ASP A 106 21.47 -22.64 -9.91
C ASP A 106 21.66 -21.13 -9.96
N MET A 107 21.89 -20.53 -8.79
CA MET A 107 22.17 -19.10 -8.62
C MET A 107 23.65 -18.74 -8.81
N GLY A 108 24.52 -19.74 -8.98
CA GLY A 108 25.96 -19.55 -9.08
C GLY A 108 26.62 -19.27 -7.72
N PRO A 109 27.93 -18.92 -7.74
CA PRO A 109 28.74 -18.84 -6.52
C PRO A 109 28.46 -17.59 -5.65
N ASN A 110 27.82 -16.56 -6.20
CA ASN A 110 27.56 -15.30 -5.49
C ASN A 110 26.12 -15.28 -4.95
N GLN A 111 25.87 -16.11 -3.94
CA GLN A 111 24.56 -16.25 -3.32
C GLN A 111 24.07 -14.89 -2.78
N ARG A 112 22.84 -14.55 -3.11
CA ARG A 112 22.13 -13.39 -2.55
C ARG A 112 20.82 -13.89 -1.94
N PRO A 113 20.33 -13.27 -0.86
CA PRO A 113 19.03 -13.60 -0.30
C PRO A 113 17.95 -13.58 -1.38
N HIS A 114 16.99 -14.50 -1.34
CA HIS A 114 15.86 -14.58 -2.26
C HIS A 114 14.63 -15.14 -1.54
N ASN A 115 13.43 -14.73 -1.95
CA ASN A 115 12.16 -15.13 -1.30
C ASN A 115 10.97 -15.20 -2.28
N ARG A 116 11.24 -15.07 -3.58
CA ARG A 116 10.22 -15.18 -4.62
C ARG A 116 10.82 -15.80 -5.88
N LEU A 117 10.05 -16.70 -6.49
CA LEU A 117 10.36 -17.35 -7.75
C LEU A 117 9.25 -17.02 -8.76
N ASP A 118 9.65 -16.45 -9.90
CA ASP A 118 8.76 -16.21 -11.02
C ASP A 118 9.15 -17.14 -12.18
N LEU A 119 8.23 -18.02 -12.59
CA LEU A 119 8.44 -18.96 -13.71
C LEU A 119 7.77 -18.46 -14.99
N THR A 120 8.43 -18.67 -16.13
CA THR A 120 7.79 -18.55 -17.45
C THR A 120 7.57 -19.95 -18.00
N ILE A 121 6.31 -20.26 -18.32
CA ILE A 121 5.94 -21.52 -18.97
C ILE A 121 5.76 -21.27 -20.46
N ASP A 122 6.29 -22.14 -21.31
CA ASP A 122 6.03 -22.08 -22.74
C ASP A 122 4.55 -22.42 -23.02
N MET A 123 3.80 -21.43 -23.52
CA MET A 123 2.43 -21.65 -24.00
C MET A 123 2.43 -21.79 -25.51
N ASN A 124 1.79 -22.83 -26.00
CA ASN A 124 1.48 -23.02 -27.41
C ASN A 124 0.24 -22.19 -27.78
N MET A 125 0.45 -21.13 -28.55
CA MET A 125 -0.62 -20.24 -29.01
C MET A 125 -1.75 -20.94 -29.79
N ASN A 126 -1.52 -22.16 -30.30
CA ASN A 126 -2.48 -22.94 -31.08
C ASN A 126 -3.33 -23.92 -30.24
N LYS A 127 -3.14 -23.96 -28.91
CA LYS A 127 -3.97 -24.74 -27.97
C LYS A 127 -4.47 -23.82 -26.85
N THR A 128 -5.60 -24.20 -26.25
CA THR A 128 -6.11 -23.59 -25.02
C THR A 128 -5.24 -24.07 -23.86
N ASP A 129 -4.01 -23.56 -23.75
CA ASP A 129 -3.01 -24.00 -22.76
C ASP A 129 -3.30 -23.41 -21.36
N ALA A 130 -4.52 -23.61 -20.87
CA ALA A 130 -4.80 -23.42 -19.47
C ALA A 130 -4.17 -24.56 -18.67
N TYR A 131 -3.54 -24.22 -17.55
CA TYR A 131 -3.01 -25.21 -16.61
C TYR A 131 -3.24 -24.73 -15.19
N LEU A 132 -3.25 -25.68 -14.25
CA LEU A 132 -3.13 -25.44 -12.82
C LEU A 132 -2.23 -26.54 -12.28
N ARG A 133 -1.15 -26.17 -11.63
CA ARG A 133 -0.18 -27.13 -11.07
C ARG A 133 0.14 -26.73 -9.66
N GLU A 134 0.26 -27.73 -8.79
CA GLU A 134 0.91 -27.54 -7.51
C GLU A 134 2.42 -27.53 -7.72
N VAL A 135 3.12 -26.69 -6.97
CA VAL A 135 4.57 -26.55 -7.04
C VAL A 135 5.15 -26.73 -5.66
N GLU A 136 6.14 -27.61 -5.54
CA GLU A 136 6.98 -27.74 -4.36
C GLU A 136 8.36 -27.16 -4.65
N ILE A 137 8.89 -26.40 -3.70
CA ILE A 137 10.22 -25.79 -3.79
C ILE A 137 11.08 -26.39 -2.67
N MET A 138 12.15 -27.05 -3.09
CA MET A 138 13.21 -27.56 -2.23
C MET A 138 14.44 -26.66 -2.38
N ALA A 139 15.26 -26.57 -1.35
CA ALA A 139 16.48 -25.78 -1.33
C ALA A 139 17.68 -26.60 -0.85
N SER A 140 18.86 -26.26 -1.37
CA SER A 140 20.11 -26.94 -1.07
C SER A 140 21.31 -26.02 -1.30
N ASP A 141 22.38 -26.19 -0.54
CA ASP A 141 23.67 -25.56 -0.80
C ASP A 141 24.60 -26.40 -1.69
N ASP A 142 24.38 -27.72 -1.75
CA ASP A 142 25.28 -28.69 -2.39
C ASP A 142 24.63 -29.43 -3.58
N ALA A 143 23.33 -29.26 -3.81
CA ALA A 143 22.50 -29.98 -4.79
C ALA A 143 22.34 -31.51 -4.51
N TYR A 144 22.74 -31.98 -3.33
CA TYR A 144 22.58 -33.38 -2.89
C TYR A 144 21.64 -33.50 -1.70
N THR A 145 21.77 -32.58 -0.74
CA THR A 145 20.99 -32.55 0.50
C THR A 145 19.90 -31.50 0.36
N TRP A 146 18.65 -31.93 0.30
CA TRP A 146 17.51 -31.07 0.02
C TRP A 146 16.61 -30.90 1.25
N GLY A 147 16.26 -29.65 1.54
CA GLY A 147 15.23 -29.29 2.52
C GLY A 147 14.03 -28.63 1.85
N LYS A 148 12.82 -28.86 2.37
CA LYS A 148 11.62 -28.19 1.85
C LYS A 148 11.65 -26.70 2.21
N LEU A 149 11.58 -25.84 1.19
CA LEU A 149 11.57 -24.38 1.35
C LEU A 149 10.14 -23.82 1.30
N GLY A 150 9.27 -24.37 0.46
CA GLY A 150 7.90 -23.88 0.33
C GLY A 150 7.07 -24.64 -0.69
N SER A 151 5.84 -24.20 -0.88
CA SER A 151 4.92 -24.73 -1.89
C SER A 151 3.96 -23.64 -2.37
N GLY A 152 3.44 -23.78 -3.58
CA GLY A 152 2.48 -22.86 -4.17
C GLY A 152 1.66 -23.51 -5.28
N LYS A 153 0.88 -22.70 -5.98
CA LYS A 153 0.17 -23.10 -7.20
C LYS A 153 0.54 -22.15 -8.32
N ILE A 154 0.69 -22.69 -9.53
CA ILE A 154 0.87 -21.90 -10.74
C ILE A 154 -0.24 -22.21 -11.72
N PHE A 155 -0.69 -21.22 -12.47
CA PHE A 155 -1.76 -21.42 -13.44
C PHE A 155 -1.66 -20.46 -14.61
N ALA A 156 -2.25 -20.85 -15.73
CA ALA A 156 -2.50 -19.97 -16.85
C ALA A 156 -3.97 -20.01 -17.26
N TYR A 157 -4.48 -18.84 -17.66
CA TYR A 157 -5.81 -18.68 -18.20
C TYR A 157 -5.82 -17.54 -19.22
N GLN A 158 -6.48 -17.74 -20.37
CA GLN A 158 -6.55 -16.74 -21.46
C GLN A 158 -5.18 -16.12 -21.82
N TYR A 159 -4.13 -16.94 -21.89
CA TYR A 159 -2.75 -16.53 -22.17
C TYR A 159 -2.09 -15.63 -21.11
N GLN A 160 -2.74 -15.43 -19.96
CA GLN A 160 -2.12 -14.80 -18.80
C GLN A 160 -1.61 -15.87 -17.84
N GLN A 161 -0.36 -15.72 -17.39
CA GLN A 161 0.29 -16.64 -16.47
C GLN A 161 0.39 -16.04 -15.07
N TYR A 162 0.12 -16.88 -14.07
CA TYR A 162 0.24 -16.60 -12.66
C TYR A 162 1.17 -17.65 -12.05
N ASN A 163 2.47 -17.45 -12.24
CA ASN A 163 3.50 -18.43 -11.89
C ASN A 163 4.49 -17.90 -10.85
N GLN A 164 3.99 -17.06 -9.95
CA GLN A 164 4.78 -16.43 -8.91
C GLN A 164 4.60 -17.25 -7.63
N ILE A 165 5.70 -17.70 -7.03
CA ILE A 165 5.69 -18.43 -5.78
C ILE A 165 6.55 -17.68 -4.77
N THR A 166 5.99 -17.35 -3.61
CA THR A 166 6.70 -16.73 -2.49
C THR A 166 7.00 -17.77 -1.40
N TYR A 167 8.11 -17.57 -0.69
CA TYR A 167 8.60 -18.49 0.35
C TYR A 167 9.50 -17.73 1.35
N PRO A 168 9.87 -18.30 2.52
CA PRO A 168 10.76 -17.64 3.46
C PRO A 168 12.10 -17.25 2.83
N THR A 169 12.71 -16.14 3.28
CA THR A 169 14.02 -15.73 2.78
C THR A 169 15.06 -16.82 2.95
N SER A 170 15.69 -17.19 1.83
CA SER A 170 16.72 -18.20 1.74
C SER A 170 17.99 -17.59 1.14
N THR A 171 19.15 -18.12 1.53
CA THR A 171 20.44 -17.86 0.89
C THR A 171 21.01 -19.10 0.18
N MET A 172 20.30 -20.24 0.24
CA MET A 172 20.73 -21.52 -0.35
C MET A 172 20.95 -21.36 -1.85
N ARG A 173 22.01 -21.94 -2.41
CA ARG A 173 22.39 -21.76 -3.84
C ARG A 173 21.49 -22.45 -4.87
N TYR A 174 20.92 -23.60 -4.50
CA TYR A 174 20.15 -24.42 -5.42
C TYR A 174 18.70 -24.47 -4.99
N LEU A 175 17.80 -24.31 -5.94
CA LEU A 175 16.39 -24.67 -5.76
C LEU A 175 16.03 -25.84 -6.66
N GLN A 176 15.29 -26.80 -6.14
CA GLN A 176 14.62 -27.82 -6.95
C GLN A 176 13.13 -27.50 -6.92
N VAL A 177 12.58 -27.29 -8.12
CA VAL A 177 11.20 -26.89 -8.34
C VAL A 177 10.47 -28.06 -8.97
N ASN A 178 9.55 -28.65 -8.21
CA ASN A 178 8.75 -29.79 -8.62
C ASN A 178 7.34 -29.32 -8.97
N ILE A 179 7.02 -29.28 -10.27
CA ILE A 179 5.70 -28.92 -10.80
C ILE A 179 4.89 -30.20 -10.96
N MET A 180 3.91 -30.42 -10.08
CA MET A 180 3.16 -31.68 -9.97
C MET A 180 2.17 -31.83 -11.13
N ASN A 181 2.17 -33.00 -11.78
CA ASN A 181 1.25 -33.39 -12.84
C ASN A 181 0.22 -34.40 -12.30
N GLN A 182 -1.04 -34.22 -12.69
CA GLN A 182 -2.09 -35.22 -12.48
C GLN A 182 -2.21 -36.17 -13.67
N ALA A 183 -2.93 -37.27 -13.46
CA ALA A 183 -3.18 -38.24 -14.53
C ALA A 183 -3.88 -37.58 -15.74
N GLY A 184 -3.29 -37.74 -16.92
CA GLY A 184 -3.79 -37.15 -18.17
C GLY A 184 -3.27 -35.75 -18.47
N GLU A 185 -2.47 -35.17 -17.56
CA GLU A 185 -1.84 -33.87 -17.79
C GLU A 185 -0.48 -34.02 -18.49
N SER A 186 -0.24 -33.16 -19.47
CA SER A 186 1.09 -33.06 -20.09
C SER A 186 2.06 -32.29 -19.19
N PRO A 187 3.35 -32.67 -19.15
CA PRO A 187 4.39 -31.91 -18.48
C PRO A 187 4.49 -30.47 -19.00
N LEU A 188 4.66 -29.51 -18.10
CA LEU A 188 4.87 -28.11 -18.46
C LEU A 188 6.34 -27.84 -18.76
N ARG A 189 6.60 -27.12 -19.86
CA ARG A 189 7.95 -26.69 -20.23
C ARG A 189 8.24 -25.31 -19.66
N VAL A 190 9.19 -25.22 -18.73
CA VAL A 190 9.67 -23.94 -18.20
C VAL A 190 10.74 -23.38 -19.14
N SER A 191 10.55 -22.18 -19.66
CA SER A 191 11.53 -21.49 -20.50
C SER A 191 12.44 -20.56 -19.72
N SER A 192 11.94 -19.95 -18.65
CA SER A 192 12.76 -19.10 -17.79
C SER A 192 12.30 -19.12 -16.35
N ALA A 193 13.21 -18.77 -15.46
CA ALA A 193 12.97 -18.54 -14.05
C ALA A 193 13.67 -17.26 -13.66
N GLN A 194 13.07 -16.49 -12.77
CA GLN A 194 13.69 -15.35 -12.12
C GLN A 194 13.55 -15.52 -10.63
N LEU A 195 14.66 -15.31 -9.91
CA LEU A 195 14.64 -15.22 -8.46
C LEU A 195 14.65 -13.76 -8.06
N LEU A 196 13.77 -13.43 -7.13
CA LEU A 196 13.63 -12.08 -6.62
C LEU A 196 13.88 -12.09 -5.12
N PHE A 197 14.59 -11.07 -4.67
CA PHE A 197 14.56 -10.66 -3.28
C PHE A 197 13.61 -9.48 -3.15
N LEU A 198 12.52 -9.73 -2.46
CA LEU A 198 11.69 -8.70 -1.87
C LEU A 198 12.30 -8.41 -0.50
N ALA A 199 13.12 -7.36 -0.40
CA ALA A 199 13.58 -6.89 0.90
C ALA A 199 12.35 -6.71 1.79
N GLY A 200 12.33 -7.38 2.95
CA GLY A 200 11.14 -7.52 3.78
C GLY A 200 10.42 -6.18 3.92
N ASN A 201 9.17 -6.13 3.46
CA ASN A 201 8.36 -4.97 3.68
C ASN A 201 8.09 -4.90 5.19
N ILE A 202 8.56 -3.84 5.86
CA ILE A 202 8.29 -3.66 7.29
C ILE A 202 6.78 -3.55 7.57
N TYR A 203 5.98 -3.25 6.55
CA TYR A 203 4.54 -3.30 6.59
C TYR A 203 4.05 -4.75 6.42
N VAL A 204 4.07 -5.51 7.52
CA VAL A 204 3.33 -6.76 7.63
C VAL A 204 1.86 -6.41 7.85
N GLY A 205 1.01 -6.71 6.86
CA GLY A 205 -0.40 -6.34 6.86
C GLY A 205 -1.18 -6.98 8.02
N GLN A 206 -1.77 -6.15 8.87
CA GLN A 206 -2.74 -6.54 9.89
C GLN A 206 -4.14 -6.12 9.44
N ALA A 207 -5.17 -6.83 9.91
CA ALA A 207 -6.54 -6.46 9.61
C ALA A 207 -6.83 -5.04 10.14
N LEU A 208 -7.20 -4.14 9.24
CA LEU A 208 -7.59 -2.77 9.58
C LEU A 208 -9.07 -2.71 9.97
N PRO A 209 -9.47 -1.75 10.83
CA PRO A 209 -10.87 -1.50 11.17
C PRO A 209 -11.58 -0.83 9.98
N ALA A 210 -11.87 -1.61 8.94
CA ALA A 210 -12.47 -1.15 7.70
C ALA A 210 -13.98 -1.51 7.65
N ALA A 211 -14.82 -0.54 7.28
CA ALA A 211 -16.27 -0.72 7.17
C ALA A 211 -16.75 -0.46 5.74
N VAL A 212 -17.52 -1.38 5.18
CA VAL A 212 -18.23 -1.15 3.91
C VAL A 212 -19.41 -0.21 4.17
N LEU A 213 -19.32 1.02 3.66
CA LEU A 213 -20.37 2.02 3.81
C LEU A 213 -21.50 1.83 2.80
N THR A 214 -21.14 1.56 1.55
CA THR A 214 -22.11 1.35 0.48
C THR A 214 -21.62 0.28 -0.47
N GLN A 215 -22.56 -0.50 -0.99
CA GLN A 215 -22.38 -1.38 -2.13
C GLN A 215 -23.48 -1.05 -3.14
N ARG A 216 -23.08 -0.73 -4.37
CA ARG A 216 -24.00 -0.43 -5.46
C ARG A 216 -23.59 -1.21 -6.69
N THR A 217 -24.56 -1.79 -7.35
CA THR A 217 -24.36 -2.51 -8.61
C THR A 217 -25.12 -1.79 -9.69
N ASP A 218 -24.40 -1.36 -10.73
CA ASP A 218 -25.00 -0.93 -11.98
C ASP A 218 -25.01 -2.09 -12.99
N ARG A 219 -25.27 -1.80 -14.28
CA ARG A 219 -25.37 -2.83 -15.31
C ARG A 219 -24.10 -3.67 -15.47
N THR A 220 -22.91 -3.07 -15.28
CA THR A 220 -21.64 -3.71 -15.63
C THR A 220 -20.63 -3.73 -14.48
N THR A 221 -20.91 -3.04 -13.37
CA THR A 221 -19.95 -2.82 -12.29
C THR A 221 -20.62 -2.89 -10.91
N THR A 222 -19.97 -3.57 -9.96
CA THR A 222 -20.28 -3.46 -8.54
C THR A 222 -19.24 -2.58 -7.87
N THR A 223 -19.68 -1.48 -7.26
CA THR A 223 -18.83 -0.51 -6.57
C THR A 223 -19.08 -0.57 -5.07
N LEU A 224 -18.01 -0.74 -4.29
CA LEU A 224 -18.02 -0.68 -2.84
C LEU A 224 -17.21 0.52 -2.35
N VAL A 225 -17.76 1.25 -1.37
CA VAL A 225 -17.03 2.32 -0.66
C VAL A 225 -16.71 1.80 0.72
N VAL A 226 -15.42 1.75 1.06
CA VAL A 226 -14.90 1.23 2.31
C VAL A 226 -14.24 2.38 3.09
N ASP A 227 -14.66 2.59 4.32
CA ASP A 227 -14.06 3.56 5.24
C ASP A 227 -13.02 2.86 6.13
N LEU A 228 -11.78 3.34 6.10
CA LEU A 228 -10.70 2.86 6.97
C LEU A 228 -10.72 3.50 8.37
N GLY A 229 -11.64 4.44 8.61
CA GLY A 229 -11.76 5.25 9.83
C GLY A 229 -10.74 6.38 9.89
N VAL A 230 -9.48 6.10 9.53
CA VAL A 230 -8.35 7.02 9.56
C VAL A 230 -7.65 7.01 8.19
N PRO A 231 -7.20 8.17 7.66
CA PRO A 231 -6.42 8.19 6.42
C PRO A 231 -5.00 7.64 6.63
N ASN A 232 -4.23 7.58 5.54
CA ASN A 232 -2.78 7.41 5.53
C ASN A 232 -2.27 6.03 5.97
N TYR A 233 -3.15 5.04 6.14
CA TYR A 233 -2.74 3.66 6.27
C TYR A 233 -1.95 3.20 5.05
N MET A 234 -0.93 2.40 5.30
CA MET A 234 -0.25 1.61 4.29
C MET A 234 -1.07 0.35 4.00
N VAL A 235 -1.87 0.37 2.95
CA VAL A 235 -2.70 -0.78 2.57
C VAL A 235 -1.83 -1.79 1.83
N THR A 236 -1.70 -2.99 2.38
CA THR A 236 -0.90 -4.08 1.79
C THR A 236 -1.76 -4.94 0.87
N GLU A 237 -2.93 -5.37 1.35
CA GLU A 237 -3.84 -6.22 0.60
C GLU A 237 -5.31 -5.87 0.86
N VAL A 238 -6.16 -6.17 -0.11
CA VAL A 238 -7.62 -6.20 0.06
C VAL A 238 -8.14 -7.59 -0.31
N GLU A 239 -8.85 -8.22 0.62
CA GLU A 239 -9.52 -9.51 0.44
C GLU A 239 -11.02 -9.28 0.16
N ILE A 240 -11.51 -9.94 -0.88
CA ILE A 240 -12.89 -9.89 -1.37
C ILE A 240 -13.48 -11.29 -1.29
N ARG A 241 -14.27 -11.57 -0.25
CA ARG A 241 -14.91 -12.87 -0.06
C ARG A 241 -16.26 -12.89 -0.76
N ALA A 242 -16.38 -13.68 -1.83
CA ALA A 242 -17.63 -13.96 -2.53
C ALA A 242 -18.02 -15.43 -2.37
N SER A 243 -19.32 -15.75 -2.39
CA SER A 243 -19.79 -17.14 -2.32
C SER A 243 -19.94 -17.85 -3.68
N ASP A 244 -19.86 -17.09 -4.77
CA ASP A 244 -19.97 -17.63 -6.13
C ASP A 244 -18.86 -18.63 -6.43
N ARG A 245 -19.22 -19.68 -7.16
CA ARG A 245 -18.29 -20.67 -7.71
C ARG A 245 -18.06 -20.31 -9.18
N ASN A 246 -16.82 -20.36 -9.66
CA ASN A 246 -16.48 -20.12 -11.07
C ASN A 246 -16.70 -18.67 -11.54
N TYR A 247 -15.84 -17.77 -11.10
CA TYR A 247 -15.79 -16.39 -11.60
C TYR A 247 -14.36 -15.94 -11.89
N ASP A 248 -14.28 -14.93 -12.73
CA ASP A 248 -13.07 -14.18 -12.99
C ASP A 248 -13.49 -12.72 -13.22
N ARG A 249 -12.98 -11.80 -12.39
CA ARG A 249 -13.38 -10.39 -12.38
C ARG A 249 -12.17 -9.49 -12.27
N ASN A 250 -12.14 -8.44 -13.10
CA ASN A 250 -11.23 -7.32 -12.90
C ASN A 250 -11.70 -6.49 -11.71
N ILE A 251 -10.75 -6.17 -10.84
CA ILE A 251 -10.91 -5.32 -9.67
C ILE A 251 -10.03 -4.10 -9.85
N THR A 252 -10.61 -2.92 -9.66
CA THR A 252 -9.89 -1.67 -9.55
C THR A 252 -10.09 -1.14 -8.15
N ILE A 253 -8.99 -0.83 -7.46
CA ILE A 253 -9.03 -0.18 -6.14
C ILE A 253 -8.49 1.23 -6.31
N THR A 254 -9.32 2.21 -5.99
CA THR A 254 -8.94 3.61 -5.93
C THR A 254 -9.11 4.15 -4.50
N THR A 255 -8.56 5.33 -4.23
CA THR A 255 -8.65 5.98 -2.92
C THR A 255 -9.08 7.43 -2.98
N SER A 256 -9.79 7.88 -1.94
CA SER A 256 -10.33 9.22 -1.83
C SER A 256 -10.34 9.72 -0.39
N ALA A 257 -10.29 11.05 -0.23
CA ALA A 257 -10.51 11.70 1.06
C ALA A 257 -12.00 11.82 1.41
N LYS A 258 -12.90 11.58 0.45
CA LYS A 258 -14.36 11.64 0.63
C LYS A 258 -15.00 10.31 0.21
N ALA A 259 -16.09 9.93 0.86
CA ALA A 259 -16.86 8.73 0.52
C ALA A 259 -17.57 8.82 -0.85
N GLU A 260 -17.72 10.02 -1.40
CA GLU A 260 -18.40 10.27 -2.66
C GLU A 260 -17.56 9.80 -3.85
N VAL A 261 -18.18 9.01 -4.74
CA VAL A 261 -17.57 8.58 -6.00
C VAL A 261 -17.84 9.64 -7.09
N LYS A 262 -16.78 10.28 -7.59
CA LYS A 262 -16.81 11.35 -8.60
C LYS A 262 -15.95 11.03 -9.84
N GLY A 263 -15.26 9.90 -9.88
CA GLY A 263 -14.40 9.51 -11.01
C GLY A 263 -13.07 10.25 -11.06
N GLN A 264 -12.67 10.89 -9.96
CA GLN A 264 -11.39 11.61 -9.80
C GLN A 264 -10.51 10.96 -8.71
N GLU A 265 -10.86 9.75 -8.29
CA GLU A 265 -10.14 9.01 -7.26
C GLU A 265 -8.78 8.53 -7.77
N GLU A 266 -7.83 8.43 -6.86
CA GLU A 266 -6.46 8.01 -7.17
C GLU A 266 -6.38 6.49 -7.28
N LEU A 267 -5.85 5.98 -8.40
CA LEU A 267 -5.69 4.54 -8.62
C LEU A 267 -4.59 3.96 -7.73
N LEU A 268 -4.92 2.93 -6.95
CA LEU A 268 -3.94 2.19 -6.14
C LEU A 268 -3.56 0.84 -6.74
N ALA A 269 -4.56 0.09 -7.24
CA ALA A 269 -4.33 -1.25 -7.79
C ALA A 269 -5.34 -1.60 -8.89
N SER A 270 -4.91 -2.41 -9.85
CA SER A 270 -5.80 -3.09 -10.79
C SER A 270 -5.33 -4.53 -10.98
N GLU A 271 -6.14 -5.48 -10.50
CA GLU A 271 -5.85 -6.91 -10.55
C GLU A 271 -7.11 -7.71 -10.84
N ARG A 272 -6.99 -9.04 -10.84
CA ARG A 272 -8.10 -9.97 -10.97
C ARG A 272 -8.36 -10.72 -9.68
N ILE A 273 -9.63 -10.98 -9.37
CA ILE A 273 -10.03 -12.04 -8.44
C ILE A 273 -10.62 -13.20 -9.24
N ILE A 274 -10.26 -14.41 -8.84
CA ILE A 274 -10.54 -15.63 -9.59
C ILE A 274 -11.00 -16.69 -8.59
N ALA A 275 -12.11 -17.36 -8.89
CA ALA A 275 -12.45 -18.60 -8.22
C ALA A 275 -12.88 -19.60 -9.26
N TYR A 276 -12.29 -20.79 -9.27
CA TYR A 276 -12.71 -21.90 -10.11
C TYR A 276 -12.83 -23.17 -9.27
N ASP A 277 -13.94 -23.86 -9.46
CA ASP A 277 -14.30 -25.08 -8.76
C ASP A 277 -15.09 -25.98 -9.73
N TRP A 278 -14.36 -26.84 -10.45
CA TRP A 278 -14.91 -27.78 -11.43
C TRP A 278 -13.99 -28.98 -11.65
N ASN A 279 -14.51 -30.21 -11.65
CA ASN A 279 -13.76 -31.43 -12.01
C ASN A 279 -12.37 -31.56 -11.35
N ASN A 280 -12.29 -31.43 -10.02
CA ASN A 280 -11.05 -31.43 -9.22
C ASN A 280 -10.12 -30.22 -9.44
N TYR A 281 -10.52 -29.26 -10.28
CA TYR A 281 -9.87 -27.96 -10.41
C TYR A 281 -10.37 -27.04 -9.30
N ASN A 282 -9.52 -26.74 -8.31
CA ASN A 282 -9.81 -25.79 -7.24
C ASN A 282 -8.74 -24.69 -7.19
N LEU A 283 -9.14 -23.48 -7.58
CA LEU A 283 -8.32 -22.28 -7.55
C LEU A 283 -9.13 -21.15 -6.90
N ALA A 284 -8.53 -20.46 -5.94
CA ALA A 284 -9.07 -19.25 -5.35
C ALA A 284 -7.96 -18.19 -5.25
N LYS A 285 -8.21 -17.04 -5.86
CA LYS A 285 -7.50 -15.78 -5.69
C LYS A 285 -8.54 -14.73 -5.34
N ASP A 286 -8.72 -14.50 -4.06
CA ASP A 286 -9.68 -13.54 -3.49
C ASP A 286 -9.00 -12.28 -2.95
N ARG A 287 -7.68 -12.18 -3.08
CA ARG A 287 -6.86 -11.06 -2.61
C ARG A 287 -6.27 -10.26 -3.76
N VAL A 288 -6.25 -8.94 -3.58
CA VAL A 288 -5.59 -7.96 -4.44
C VAL A 288 -4.45 -7.32 -3.66
N ASN A 289 -3.25 -7.37 -4.21
CA ASN A 289 -2.10 -6.67 -3.64
C ASN A 289 -2.20 -5.18 -3.94
N VAL A 290 -1.95 -4.34 -2.94
CA VAL A 290 -2.06 -2.88 -3.05
C VAL A 290 -0.70 -2.24 -2.82
N TYR A 291 -0.11 -2.42 -1.63
CA TYR A 291 1.17 -1.81 -1.23
C TYR A 291 1.28 -0.30 -1.51
N HIS A 292 0.25 0.46 -1.15
CA HIS A 292 0.23 1.92 -1.26
C HIS A 292 -0.34 2.55 0.01
N PHE A 293 0.13 3.77 0.32
CA PHE A 293 -0.57 4.62 1.27
C PHE A 293 -1.91 5.04 0.67
N SER A 294 -2.97 4.93 1.46
CA SER A 294 -4.31 5.31 1.02
C SER A 294 -4.79 6.57 1.71
N ARG A 295 -5.74 7.25 1.09
CA ARG A 295 -6.61 8.19 1.80
C ARG A 295 -7.63 7.39 2.62
N ARG A 296 -8.51 8.09 3.35
CA ARG A 296 -9.47 7.47 4.29
C ARG A 296 -10.40 6.45 3.64
N TYR A 297 -10.84 6.70 2.41
CA TYR A 297 -11.79 5.83 1.72
C TYR A 297 -11.11 5.04 0.62
N LEU A 298 -11.43 3.75 0.53
CA LEU A 298 -11.15 2.90 -0.62
C LEU A 298 -12.43 2.74 -1.44
N ILE A 299 -12.31 2.85 -2.75
CA ILE A 299 -13.40 2.56 -3.69
C ILE A 299 -12.98 1.32 -4.48
N ILE A 300 -13.71 0.23 -4.28
CA ILE A 300 -13.45 -1.06 -4.92
C ILE A 300 -14.48 -1.24 -6.03
N SER A 301 -14.01 -1.26 -7.28
CA SER A 301 -14.85 -1.46 -8.46
C SER A 301 -14.61 -2.85 -9.03
N ILE A 302 -15.65 -3.68 -9.02
CA ILE A 302 -15.67 -5.04 -9.58
C ILE A 302 -16.37 -4.98 -10.93
N LEU A 303 -15.62 -5.24 -12.00
CA LEU A 303 -16.18 -5.24 -13.35
C LEU A 303 -16.91 -6.57 -13.61
N ASN A 304 -18.24 -6.53 -13.59
CA ASN A 304 -19.11 -7.67 -13.87
C ASN A 304 -19.25 -7.96 -15.38
N GLN A 305 -19.12 -6.94 -16.24
CA GLN A 305 -19.43 -7.01 -17.67
C GLN A 305 -20.87 -7.50 -17.88
N ASP A 306 -21.08 -8.54 -18.68
CA ASP A 306 -22.40 -9.17 -18.89
C ASP A 306 -22.72 -10.27 -17.86
N SER A 307 -21.81 -10.55 -16.92
CA SER A 307 -22.07 -11.54 -15.87
C SER A 307 -22.92 -10.95 -14.74
N PRO A 308 -23.69 -11.78 -14.00
CA PRO A 308 -24.30 -11.35 -12.75
C PRO A 308 -23.25 -10.83 -11.75
N ALA A 309 -23.68 -9.90 -10.90
CA ALA A 309 -22.88 -9.41 -9.80
C ALA A 309 -22.56 -10.54 -8.81
N LEU A 310 -21.34 -10.52 -8.27
CA LEU A 310 -20.92 -11.46 -7.24
C LEU A 310 -21.69 -11.22 -5.93
N ASP A 311 -22.01 -12.30 -5.23
CA ASP A 311 -22.57 -12.30 -3.88
C ASP A 311 -21.43 -12.12 -2.85
N ILE A 312 -21.06 -10.86 -2.64
CA ILE A 312 -19.98 -10.45 -1.73
C ILE A 312 -20.42 -10.64 -0.28
N LYS A 313 -19.72 -11.51 0.45
CA LYS A 313 -19.94 -11.82 1.87
C LYS A 313 -19.11 -10.95 2.80
N GLY A 314 -17.99 -10.42 2.34
CA GLY A 314 -17.19 -9.52 3.15
C GLY A 314 -16.00 -8.94 2.41
N ILE A 315 -15.60 -7.76 2.86
CA ILE A 315 -14.35 -7.11 2.50
C ILE A 315 -13.47 -7.09 3.74
N SER A 316 -12.19 -7.39 3.59
CA SER A 316 -11.20 -7.26 4.65
C SER A 316 -9.98 -6.54 4.09
N VAL A 317 -9.60 -5.44 4.74
CA VAL A 317 -8.45 -4.62 4.34
C VAL A 317 -7.31 -4.91 5.30
N TYR A 318 -6.13 -5.19 4.74
CA TYR A 318 -4.92 -5.45 5.50
C TYR A 318 -3.93 -4.32 5.26
N GLY A 319 -3.22 -3.93 6.32
CA GLY A 319 -2.26 -2.85 6.26
C GLY A 319 -1.63 -2.56 7.61
N ALA A 320 -0.89 -1.46 7.67
CA ALA A 320 -0.24 -1.00 8.89
C ALA A 320 -0.13 0.52 8.90
N ALA A 321 0.06 1.09 10.08
CA ALA A 321 0.37 2.50 10.20
C ALA A 321 1.78 2.80 9.66
N PRO A 322 2.02 3.98 9.05
CA PRO A 322 3.32 4.36 8.50
C PRO A 322 4.43 4.38 9.55
N TYR A 323 5.66 4.10 9.11
CA TYR A 323 6.86 4.28 9.92
C TYR A 323 7.69 5.46 9.40
N VAL A 324 8.24 6.25 10.31
CA VAL A 324 9.25 7.28 10.02
C VAL A 324 10.61 6.76 10.46
N LEU A 325 11.53 6.62 9.51
CA LEU A 325 12.94 6.34 9.80
C LEU A 325 13.63 7.65 10.21
N ALA A 326 14.28 7.66 11.37
CA ALA A 326 15.07 8.80 11.83
C ALA A 326 16.25 8.33 12.69
N GLU A 327 17.32 9.11 12.70
CA GLU A 327 18.41 8.96 13.68
C GLU A 327 18.06 9.75 14.93
N LEU A 328 17.28 9.14 15.82
CA LEU A 328 16.69 9.83 16.96
C LEU A 328 17.74 10.32 17.94
N ALA A 329 17.44 11.47 18.57
CA ALA A 329 18.05 11.86 19.82
C ALA A 329 17.27 11.23 20.98
N ALA A 330 17.87 11.19 22.18
CA ALA A 330 17.21 10.69 23.37
C ALA A 330 16.92 11.84 24.34
N PRO A 331 15.67 12.35 24.41
CA PRO A 331 14.49 12.06 23.59
C PRO A 331 14.35 12.98 22.36
N SER A 332 13.36 12.67 21.52
CA SER A 332 13.02 13.43 20.30
C SER A 332 11.54 13.84 20.30
N ILE A 333 11.17 14.73 19.38
CA ILE A 333 9.80 15.25 19.23
C ILE A 333 9.38 15.08 17.76
N LEU A 334 8.19 14.51 17.55
CA LEU A 334 7.51 14.45 16.26
C LEU A 334 6.59 15.67 16.11
N TRP A 335 6.67 16.38 14.98
CA TRP A 335 5.81 17.52 14.63
C TRP A 335 5.01 17.20 13.37
N TYR A 336 3.74 17.62 13.35
CA TYR A 336 2.82 17.42 12.22
C TYR A 336 1.67 18.45 12.25
N GLY A 337 0.81 18.43 11.23
CA GLY A 337 -0.31 19.36 11.10
C GLY A 337 0.08 20.69 10.46
N ASN A 338 1.06 20.69 9.56
CA ASN A 338 1.41 21.87 8.76
C ASN A 338 0.90 21.69 7.32
N PRO A 339 -0.26 22.24 6.94
CA PRO A 339 -0.86 22.02 5.63
C PRO A 339 -0.13 22.72 4.47
N GLN A 340 0.88 23.55 4.75
CA GLN A 340 1.69 24.24 3.75
C GLN A 340 3.15 23.72 3.70
N ALA A 341 3.47 22.69 4.48
CA ALA A 341 4.80 22.11 4.49
C ALA A 341 5.10 21.37 3.18
N ASN A 342 6.32 21.56 2.69
CA ASN A 342 6.91 20.76 1.62
C ASN A 342 7.69 19.59 2.18
N ALA A 343 7.81 18.51 1.41
CA ALA A 343 8.61 17.36 1.81
C ALA A 343 10.08 17.78 1.97
N PRO A 344 10.75 17.41 3.08
CA PRO A 344 12.14 17.77 3.30
C PRO A 344 13.06 16.92 2.40
N ILE A 345 14.23 17.45 2.07
CA ILE A 345 15.28 16.75 1.33
C ILE A 345 16.50 16.63 2.25
N TYR A 346 16.68 15.46 2.85
CA TYR A 346 17.84 15.16 3.69
C TYR A 346 18.81 14.22 2.99
N ASP A 347 20.08 14.25 3.42
CA ASP A 347 21.10 13.29 2.99
C ASP A 347 20.73 11.83 3.33
N LEU A 348 19.91 11.62 4.36
CA LEU A 348 19.35 10.31 4.73
C LEU A 348 18.77 9.56 3.52
N ARG A 349 18.16 10.26 2.56
CA ARG A 349 17.56 9.66 1.37
C ARG A 349 18.58 8.86 0.52
N GLN A 350 19.86 9.24 0.56
CA GLN A 350 20.90 8.59 -0.24
C GLN A 350 21.25 7.18 0.24
N PHE A 351 21.00 6.87 1.52
CA PHE A 351 21.43 5.63 2.14
C PHE A 351 20.36 4.94 2.99
N ALA A 352 19.15 5.50 3.09
CA ALA A 352 18.03 4.91 3.85
C ALA A 352 17.72 3.46 3.44
N ASP A 353 17.93 3.10 2.17
CA ASP A 353 17.71 1.76 1.65
C ASP A 353 18.82 0.77 2.01
N LEU A 354 20.00 1.26 2.40
CA LEU A 354 21.10 0.44 2.90
C LEU A 354 20.93 0.06 4.37
N ILE A 355 20.04 0.75 5.10
CA ILE A 355 19.73 0.47 6.49
C ILE A 355 18.76 -0.71 6.57
N SER A 356 19.17 -1.77 7.28
CA SER A 356 18.31 -2.92 7.59
C SER A 356 17.20 -2.50 8.56
N LYS A 357 16.01 -2.23 8.02
CA LYS A 357 14.88 -1.69 8.81
C LYS A 357 14.28 -2.71 9.77
N THR A 358 14.45 -4.01 9.51
CA THR A 358 13.93 -5.10 10.35
C THR A 358 14.61 -5.21 11.70
N ASP A 359 15.86 -4.72 11.80
CA ASP A 359 16.67 -4.82 13.03
C ASP A 359 16.60 -3.54 13.87
N LEU A 360 15.89 -2.51 13.39
CA LEU A 360 15.77 -1.24 14.09
C LEU A 360 14.73 -1.31 15.21
N PRO A 361 14.98 -0.63 16.34
CA PRO A 361 13.96 -0.49 17.37
C PRO A 361 12.78 0.33 16.86
N VAL A 362 11.57 -0.17 17.10
CA VAL A 362 10.31 0.56 16.85
C VAL A 362 9.96 1.38 18.09
N GLN A 363 9.77 2.69 17.91
CA GLN A 363 9.35 3.62 18.94
C GLN A 363 7.88 4.01 18.72
N ASN A 364 7.08 3.85 19.78
CA ASN A 364 5.74 4.42 19.84
C ASN A 364 5.82 5.89 20.27
N ILE A 365 4.91 6.70 19.74
CA ILE A 365 4.81 8.12 20.08
C ILE A 365 3.86 8.35 21.26
N GLY A 366 4.12 9.44 21.98
CA GLY A 366 3.30 9.90 23.09
C GLY A 366 1.93 10.47 22.65
N PRO A 367 1.12 10.92 23.62
CA PRO A 367 -0.17 11.56 23.33
C PRO A 367 0.00 12.85 22.54
N GLN A 368 -0.96 13.16 21.66
CA GLN A 368 -0.97 14.42 20.91
C GLN A 368 -0.99 15.64 21.85
N GLN A 369 -0.16 16.63 21.54
CA GLN A 369 -0.17 17.93 22.19
C GLN A 369 -0.31 19.03 21.13
N SER A 370 -1.13 20.05 21.44
CA SER A 370 -1.26 21.23 20.59
C SER A 370 -0.09 22.17 20.81
N ASN A 371 0.48 22.70 19.74
CA ASN A 371 1.50 23.75 19.83
C ASN A 371 0.84 25.10 20.17
N PRO A 372 1.05 25.67 21.37
CA PRO A 372 0.45 26.96 21.73
C PRO A 372 0.99 28.14 20.92
N ALA A 373 2.14 27.98 20.27
CA ALA A 373 2.74 28.98 19.39
C ALA A 373 2.30 28.80 17.93
N TYR A 374 1.36 27.91 17.62
CA TYR A 374 0.89 27.66 16.26
C TYR A 374 0.27 28.91 15.63
N GLN A 375 0.74 29.24 14.43
CA GLN A 375 0.21 30.30 13.60
C GLN A 375 -0.40 29.68 12.34
N PRO A 376 -1.74 29.71 12.19
CA PRO A 376 -2.38 29.15 11.02
C PRO A 376 -1.96 29.92 9.75
N PRO A 377 -1.87 29.25 8.60
CA PRO A 377 -1.54 29.91 7.34
C PRO A 377 -2.49 31.08 7.05
N VAL A 378 -1.92 32.20 6.62
CA VAL A 378 -2.70 33.36 6.20
C VAL A 378 -3.34 33.06 4.85
N VAL A 379 -4.63 32.75 4.84
CA VAL A 379 -5.40 32.58 3.59
C VAL A 379 -5.55 33.95 2.91
N PRO A 380 -5.11 34.12 1.65
CA PRO A 380 -5.25 35.38 0.92
C PRO A 380 -6.72 35.83 0.85
N TRP A 381 -6.95 37.15 0.91
CA TRP A 381 -8.31 37.71 0.90
C TRP A 381 -9.13 37.29 -0.32
N THR A 382 -8.49 37.10 -1.48
CA THR A 382 -9.12 36.65 -2.72
C THR A 382 -9.63 35.22 -2.63
N GLU A 383 -8.88 34.31 -1.99
CA GLU A 383 -9.32 32.94 -1.75
C GLU A 383 -10.41 32.85 -0.69
N ARG A 384 -10.35 33.73 0.31
CA ARG A 384 -11.40 33.85 1.33
C ARG A 384 -12.73 34.34 0.72
N ASN A 385 -12.68 35.15 -0.34
CA ASN A 385 -13.85 35.74 -0.98
C ASN A 385 -14.04 35.27 -2.45
N LYS A 386 -13.89 33.97 -2.72
CA LYS A 386 -14.09 33.39 -4.06
C LYS A 386 -15.42 33.80 -4.72
N TRP A 387 -16.48 33.96 -3.92
CA TRP A 387 -17.79 34.42 -4.39
C TRP A 387 -17.77 35.81 -5.06
N LEU A 388 -16.84 36.69 -4.70
CA LEU A 388 -16.70 38.00 -5.35
C LEU A 388 -16.17 37.86 -6.77
N LEU A 389 -15.28 36.89 -7.01
CA LEU A 389 -14.80 36.58 -8.35
C LEU A 389 -15.99 36.07 -9.19
N ASP A 390 -16.76 35.12 -8.66
CA ASP A 390 -17.95 34.59 -9.32
C ASP A 390 -18.97 35.70 -9.63
N ALA A 391 -19.26 36.57 -8.65
CA ALA A 391 -20.16 37.71 -8.81
C ALA A 391 -19.66 38.70 -9.86
N THR A 392 -18.35 38.95 -9.93
CA THR A 392 -17.73 39.82 -10.93
C THR A 392 -17.86 39.22 -12.33
N ILE A 393 -17.62 37.91 -12.48
CA ILE A 393 -17.80 37.20 -13.76
C ILE A 393 -19.27 37.28 -14.22
N VAL A 394 -20.22 37.04 -13.32
CA VAL A 394 -21.66 37.16 -13.62
C VAL A 394 -22.02 38.59 -14.04
N LEU A 395 -21.51 39.60 -13.35
CA LEU A 395 -21.74 41.01 -13.70
C LEU A 395 -21.19 41.37 -15.09
N VAL A 396 -19.97 40.94 -15.39
CA VAL A 396 -19.34 41.17 -16.71
C VAL A 396 -20.13 40.47 -17.81
N ALA A 397 -20.54 39.21 -17.59
CA ALA A 397 -21.36 38.45 -18.54
C ALA A 397 -22.73 39.12 -18.78
N ALA A 398 -23.40 39.58 -17.72
CA ALA A 398 -24.66 40.30 -17.82
C ALA A 398 -24.50 41.64 -18.57
N GLY A 399 -23.41 42.38 -18.32
CA GLY A 399 -23.08 43.62 -19.03
C GLY A 399 -22.85 43.40 -20.53
N LEU A 400 -22.10 42.36 -20.90
CA LEU A 400 -21.91 41.97 -22.30
C LEU A 400 -23.21 41.54 -22.97
N ALA A 401 -24.04 40.74 -22.29
CA ALA A 401 -25.35 40.34 -22.81
C ALA A 401 -26.26 41.56 -23.05
N ALA A 402 -26.27 42.53 -22.13
CA ALA A 402 -27.02 43.78 -22.28
C ALA A 402 -26.52 44.61 -23.48
N LEU A 403 -25.21 44.70 -23.69
CA LEU A 403 -24.63 45.39 -24.85
C LEU A 403 -25.01 44.72 -26.17
N ILE A 404 -24.95 43.39 -26.23
CA ILE A 404 -25.36 42.61 -27.41
C ILE A 404 -26.85 42.83 -27.70
N LEU A 405 -27.72 42.72 -26.70
CA LEU A 405 -29.16 42.95 -26.85
C LEU A 405 -29.46 44.37 -27.31
N ARG A 406 -28.73 45.37 -26.80
CA ARG A 406 -28.87 46.77 -27.22
C ARG A 406 -28.48 46.96 -28.68
N LYS A 407 -27.37 46.34 -29.12
CA LYS A 407 -26.95 46.38 -30.54
C LYS A 407 -27.93 45.68 -31.46
N ILE A 408 -28.47 44.52 -31.07
CA ILE A 408 -29.48 43.80 -31.88
C ILE A 408 -30.74 44.65 -32.07
N ARG A 409 -31.20 45.34 -31.01
CA ARG A 409 -32.35 46.24 -31.11
C ARG A 409 -32.08 47.42 -32.05
N GLN A 410 -30.89 48.03 -31.97
CA GLN A 410 -30.52 49.13 -32.88
C GLN A 410 -30.49 48.70 -34.35
N LEU A 411 -29.95 47.51 -34.64
CA LEU A 411 -29.92 46.98 -36.01
C LEU A 411 -31.31 46.61 -36.54
N GLY A 412 -32.23 46.16 -35.69
CA GLY A 412 -33.61 45.86 -36.08
C GLY A 412 -34.48 47.09 -36.33
N ASP A 413 -34.12 48.25 -35.77
CA ASP A 413 -34.79 49.53 -36.03
C ASP A 413 -34.29 50.18 -37.34
N GLU A 414 -33.03 49.95 -37.74
CA GLU A 414 -32.46 50.44 -39.01
C GLU A 414 -33.03 49.69 -40.25
N GLU A 415 -33.46 48.44 -40.12
CA GLU A 415 -34.14 47.69 -41.22
C GLU A 415 -35.62 48.09 -41.41
N ARG A 416 -36.19 48.92 -40.52
CA ARG A 416 -37.60 49.35 -40.57
C ARG A 416 -37.80 50.78 -41.11
N THR A 417 -36.74 51.46 -41.52
CA THR A 417 -36.77 52.79 -42.14
C THR A 417 -36.58 52.76 -43.64
#